data_AF-A3IQR4-F1
#
_entry.id   AF-A3IQR4-F1
#
_cell.length_a   1.000
_cell.length_b   1.000
_cell.length_c   1.000
_cell.angle_alpha   90.00
_cell.angle_beta   90.00
_cell.angle_gamma   90.00
#
_symmetry.space_group_name_H-M   'P 1'
#
loop_
_entity.id
_entity.type
_entity.pdbx_description
1 polymer ?
#
loop_
_entity_poly.entity_id
_entity_poly.type
_entity_poly.pdbx_seq_one_letter_code
_entity_poly.pdbx_strand_id
1 'polypeptide(L)'
;MITLNLDPELENKIQQETKLNGLSVEKYISLLIQESLENKYIQQSETLEYKAGEEKLNQFINRSVDVSIQPLSDEAISRENIYTREDKML
;
A
#
# COMPACT_ATOMS: atom_id res chain seq x y z
N MET A 1 -25.15 19.38 -10.02
CA MET A 1 -25.93 18.44 -10.84
C MET A 1 -24.94 17.65 -11.66
N ILE A 2 -24.94 16.32 -11.53
CA ILE A 2 -24.05 15.43 -12.30
C ILE A 2 -24.94 14.75 -13.33
N THR A 3 -24.54 14.79 -14.59
CA THR A 3 -25.23 14.10 -15.68
C THR A 3 -24.38 12.90 -16.07
N LEU A 4 -24.97 11.71 -16.02
CA LEU A 4 -24.29 10.45 -16.35
C LEU A 4 -24.94 9.89 -17.61
N ASN A 5 -24.17 9.85 -18.69
CA ASN A 5 -24.59 9.18 -19.92
C ASN A 5 -24.17 7.72 -19.81
N LEU A 6 -25.15 6.82 -19.78
CA LEU A 6 -24.95 5.39 -19.64
C LEU A 6 -25.30 4.68 -20.93
N ASP A 7 -24.60 3.59 -21.21
CA ASP A 7 -25.01 2.68 -22.27
C ASP A 7 -26.36 2.01 -21.91
N PRO A 8 -27.22 1.71 -22.91
CA PRO A 8 -28.56 1.17 -22.66
C PRO A 8 -28.59 -0.16 -21.88
N GLU A 9 -27.54 -0.96 -22.02
CA GLU A 9 -27.38 -2.22 -21.29
C GLU A 9 -27.16 -1.97 -19.79
N LEU A 10 -26.27 -1.04 -19.47
CA LEU A 10 -25.95 -0.68 -18.10
C LEU A 10 -27.13 0.02 -17.42
N GLU A 11 -27.84 0.88 -18.13
CA GLU A 11 -29.07 1.51 -17.63
C GLU A 11 -30.13 0.45 -17.27
N ASN A 12 -30.39 -0.52 -18.16
CA ASN A 12 -31.33 -1.61 -17.87
C ASN A 12 -30.92 -2.40 -16.62
N LYS A 13 -29.64 -2.71 -16.48
CA LYS A 13 -29.13 -3.44 -15.31
C LYS A 13 -29.34 -2.65 -14.03
N ILE A 14 -29.01 -1.35 -14.03
CA ILE A 14 -29.26 -0.48 -12.87
C ILE A 14 -30.76 -0.42 -12.54
N GLN A 15 -31.63 -0.28 -13.55
CA GLN A 15 -33.07 -0.26 -13.31
C GLN A 15 -33.59 -1.59 -12.72
N GLN A 16 -33.06 -2.73 -13.14
CA GLN A 16 -33.44 -4.03 -12.56
C GLN A 16 -32.99 -4.12 -11.10
N GLU A 17 -31.74 -3.79 -10.81
CA GLU A 17 -31.17 -3.81 -9.46
C GLU A 17 -31.91 -2.85 -8.51
N THR A 18 -32.29 -1.67 -8.99
CA THR A 18 -33.06 -0.71 -8.18
C THR A 18 -34.44 -1.24 -7.80
N LYS A 19 -35.11 -1.98 -8.70
CA LYS A 19 -36.39 -2.65 -8.42
C LYS A 19 -36.24 -3.76 -7.40
N LEU A 20 -35.18 -4.56 -7.49
CA LEU A 20 -34.89 -5.63 -6.53
C LEU A 20 -34.61 -5.08 -5.14
N ASN A 21 -33.87 -3.97 -5.06
CA ASN A 21 -33.49 -3.34 -3.79
C ASN A 21 -34.54 -2.34 -3.26
N GLY A 22 -35.61 -2.06 -4.02
CA GLY A 22 -36.64 -1.09 -3.64
C GLY A 22 -36.12 0.35 -3.52
N LEU A 23 -35.07 0.69 -4.27
CA LEU A 23 -34.40 2.00 -4.23
C LEU A 23 -34.72 2.81 -5.49
N SER A 24 -34.60 4.14 -5.41
CA SER A 24 -34.55 4.96 -6.62
C SER A 24 -33.19 4.79 -7.30
N VAL A 25 -33.15 5.00 -8.62
CA VAL A 25 -31.91 4.95 -9.43
C VAL A 25 -30.83 5.85 -8.85
N GLU A 26 -31.17 7.08 -8.48
CA GLU A 26 -30.24 8.05 -7.91
C GLU A 26 -29.66 7.57 -6.57
N LYS A 27 -30.51 7.01 -5.70
CA LYS A 27 -30.07 6.54 -4.38
C LYS A 27 -29.20 5.29 -4.48
N TYR A 28 -29.52 4.39 -5.41
CA TYR A 28 -28.72 3.21 -5.72
C TYR A 28 -27.34 3.59 -6.26
N ILE A 29 -27.27 4.52 -7.23
CA ILE A 29 -26.00 5.00 -7.77
C ILE A 29 -25.17 5.70 -6.68
N SER A 30 -25.81 6.50 -5.82
CA SER A 30 -25.13 7.19 -4.72
C SER A 30 -24.50 6.21 -3.72
N LEU A 31 -25.23 5.14 -3.38
CA LEU A 31 -24.73 4.05 -2.53
C LEU A 31 -23.53 3.35 -3.15
N LEU A 32 -23.61 2.98 -4.43
CA LEU A 32 -22.51 2.33 -5.13
C LEU A 32 -21.26 3.21 -5.18
N ILE A 33 -21.42 4.51 -5.42
CA ILE A 33 -20.30 5.46 -5.40
C ILE A 33 -19.69 5.54 -4.01
N GLN A 34 -20.52 5.63 -2.97
CA GLN A 34 -20.05 5.70 -1.59
C GLN A 34 -19.29 4.42 -1.19
N GLU A 35 -19.87 3.24 -1.43
CA GLU A 35 -19.18 1.96 -1.17
C GLU A 35 -17.89 1.83 -1.97
N SER A 36 -17.88 2.26 -3.23
CA SER A 36 -16.67 2.22 -4.06
C SER A 36 -15.58 3.14 -3.49
N LEU A 37 -15.94 4.31 -2.99
CA LEU A 37 -15.00 5.25 -2.39
C LEU A 37 -14.47 4.73 -1.05
N GLU A 38 -15.34 4.20 -0.19
CA GLU A 38 -14.97 3.61 1.10
C GLU A 38 -14.05 2.38 0.94
N ASN A 39 -14.39 1.47 0.02
CA ASN A 39 -13.57 0.28 -0.25
C ASN A 39 -12.21 0.62 -0.87
N LYS A 40 -12.09 1.74 -1.60
CA LYS A 40 -10.81 2.20 -2.15
C LYS A 40 -9.83 2.62 -1.05
N TYR A 41 -10.32 3.13 0.09
CA TYR A 41 -9.47 3.41 1.25
C TYR A 41 -9.04 2.13 1.97
N ILE A 42 -9.86 1.09 1.95
CA ILE A 42 -9.55 -0.20 2.59
C ILE A 42 -8.54 -0.99 1.74
N GLN A 43 -8.66 -0.97 0.41
CA GLN A 43 -7.73 -1.66 -0.50
C GLN A 43 -6.32 -1.04 -0.55
N GLN A 44 -6.14 0.22 -0.13
CA GLN A 44 -4.80 0.81 0.02
C GLN A 44 -4.03 0.28 1.24
N SER A 45 -4.71 -0.44 2.13
CA SER A 45 -4.04 -1.22 3.16
C SER A 45 -3.68 -2.60 2.58
N GLU A 46 -2.60 -2.65 1.80
CA GLU A 46 -1.79 -3.88 1.66
C GLU A 46 -1.14 -4.19 3.02
N THR A 47 -1.95 -4.38 4.05
CA THR A 47 -1.49 -4.97 5.29
C THR A 47 -1.31 -6.43 4.97
N LEU A 48 -0.08 -6.85 4.70
CA LEU A 48 0.26 -8.27 4.73
C LEU A 48 -0.36 -8.83 6.01
N GLU A 49 -1.25 -9.82 5.89
CA GLU A 49 -1.73 -10.57 7.05
C GLU A 49 -0.50 -10.94 7.89
N TYR A 50 -0.57 -10.71 9.20
CA TYR A 50 0.55 -10.88 10.14
C TYR A 50 1.37 -12.16 9.86
N LYS A 51 0.67 -13.25 9.53
CA LYS A 51 1.24 -14.56 9.20
C LYS A 51 2.11 -14.54 7.93
N ALA A 52 1.70 -13.84 6.88
CA ALA A 52 2.47 -13.68 5.65
C ALA A 52 3.69 -12.75 5.84
N GLY A 53 3.59 -11.79 6.79
CA GLY A 53 4.73 -11.00 7.24
C GLY A 53 5.75 -11.84 8.02
N GLU A 54 5.28 -12.65 8.96
CA GLU A 54 6.12 -13.56 9.76
C GLU A 54 6.85 -14.59 8.89
N GLU A 55 6.17 -15.15 7.88
CA GLU A 55 6.77 -16.12 6.96
C GLU A 55 7.88 -15.50 6.10
N LYS A 56 7.65 -14.29 5.54
CA LYS A 56 8.69 -13.55 4.79
C LYS A 56 9.87 -13.16 5.67
N LEU A 57 9.64 -12.74 6.91
CA LEU A 57 10.70 -12.42 7.86
C LEU A 57 11.52 -13.65 8.22
N ASN A 58 10.86 -14.78 8.50
CA ASN A 58 11.52 -16.05 8.78
C ASN A 58 12.34 -16.53 7.59
N GLN A 59 11.85 -16.38 6.35
CA GLN A 59 12.64 -16.70 5.15
C GLN A 59 13.86 -15.78 5.01
N PHE A 60 13.75 -14.49 5.36
CA PHE A 60 14.87 -13.55 5.30
C PHE A 60 15.94 -13.85 6.36
N ILE A 61 15.53 -14.13 7.61
CA ILE A 61 16.45 -14.43 8.70
C ILE A 61 17.13 -15.79 8.47
N ASN A 62 16.37 -16.79 8.05
CA ASN A 62 16.88 -18.15 7.84
C ASN A 62 17.44 -18.36 6.44
N ARG A 63 17.59 -17.30 5.63
CA ARG A 63 18.31 -17.42 4.37
C ARG A 63 19.73 -17.85 4.69
N SER A 64 20.16 -18.99 4.14
CA SER A 64 21.57 -19.38 4.18
C SER A 64 22.32 -18.33 3.37
N VAL A 65 22.91 -17.37 4.07
CA VAL A 65 23.79 -16.37 3.49
C VAL A 65 25.06 -17.11 3.07
N ASP A 66 25.08 -17.64 1.85
CA ASP A 66 26.32 -18.04 1.19
C ASP A 66 27.01 -16.79 0.63
N VAL A 67 27.16 -15.80 1.50
CA VAL A 67 27.92 -14.59 1.21
C VAL A 67 29.17 -14.74 2.04
N SER A 68 30.29 -14.94 1.36
CA SER A 68 31.62 -14.61 1.86
C SER A 68 31.62 -13.10 2.14
N ILE A 69 30.95 -12.67 3.22
CA ILE A 69 31.01 -11.30 3.70
C ILE A 69 32.41 -11.16 4.27
N GLN A 70 33.29 -10.52 3.51
CA GLN A 70 34.56 -10.06 4.07
C GLN A 70 34.21 -9.21 5.30
N PRO A 71 34.79 -9.50 6.48
CA PRO A 71 34.56 -8.65 7.64
C PRO A 71 34.90 -7.22 7.24
N LEU A 72 34.02 -6.27 7.56
CA LEU A 72 34.31 -4.85 7.37
C LEU A 72 35.62 -4.57 8.12
N SER A 73 36.66 -4.19 7.39
CA SER A 73 37.94 -3.84 7.99
C SER A 73 37.73 -2.64 8.91
N ASP A 74 38.26 -2.73 10.14
CA ASP A 74 38.25 -1.65 11.13
C ASP A 74 38.95 -0.37 10.62
N GLU A 75 39.68 -0.45 9.50
CA GLU A 75 40.24 0.71 8.78
C GLU A 75 39.16 1.74 8.41
N ALA A 76 37.92 1.31 8.11
CA ALA A 76 36.82 2.22 7.77
C ALA A 76 36.18 2.89 9.01
N ILE A 77 36.53 2.44 10.22
CA ILE A 77 36.11 3.04 11.50
C ILE A 77 37.36 3.56 12.22
N SER A 78 38.28 4.19 11.48
CA SER A 78 39.36 4.93 12.13
C SER A 78 38.78 6.13 12.89
N ARG A 79 38.61 5.94 14.21
CA ARG A 79 38.19 6.94 15.20
C ARG A 79 39.20 8.08 15.36
N GLU A 80 40.35 7.99 14.71
CA GLU A 80 41.41 9.00 14.78
C GLU A 80 41.05 10.28 13.98
N ASN A 81 40.14 10.20 13.00
CA ASN A 81 39.82 11.33 12.12
C ASN A 81 38.62 12.19 12.59
N ILE A 82 38.10 11.94 13.80
CA ILE A 82 36.92 12.67 14.33
C ILE A 82 37.34 14.02 14.97
N TYR A 83 38.61 14.18 15.37
CA TYR A 83 39.10 15.38 16.08
C TYR A 83 39.85 16.38 15.18
N THR A 84 40.11 16.06 13.91
CA THR A 84 40.92 16.90 13.02
C THR A 84 40.19 18.08 12.39
N ARG A 85 38.89 18.28 12.67
CA ARG A 85 38.08 19.33 12.03
C ARG A 85 38.08 20.68 12.74
N GLU A 86 38.48 20.75 14.01
CA GLU A 86 38.39 21.99 14.78
C GLU A 86 39.70 22.79 14.84
N ASP A 87 40.86 22.16 14.63
CA ASP A 87 42.17 22.84 14.63
C ASP A 87 42.55 23.50 13.27
N LYS A 88 41.66 23.50 12.28
CA LYS A 88 41.88 24.16 10.97
C LYS A 88 41.10 25.47 10.77
N MET A 89 40.53 26.02 11.83
CA MET A 89 39.97 27.38 11.82
C MET A 89 40.90 28.33 12.57
N LEU A 90 42.05 28.61 11.96
CA LEU A 90 42.89 29.79 12.22
C LEU A 90 42.55 30.87 11.19
#